data_AF-A0A7W1SFZ4-F1
#
_entry.id   AF-A0A7W1SFZ4-F1
#
_cell.length_a   1.000
_cell.length_b   1.000
_cell.length_c   1.000
_cell.angle_alpha   90.00
_cell.angle_beta   90.00
_cell.angle_gamma   90.00
#
_symmetry.space_group_name_H-M   'P 1'
#
loop_
_entity.id
_entity.type
_entity.pdbx_description
1 polymer ?
#
loop_
_entity_poly.entity_id
_entity_poly.type
_entity_poly.pdbx_seq_one_letter_code
_entity_poly.pdbx_strand_id
1 'polypeptide(L)'
;MADPHQPLRDDVRLLGDLLGETLQLRGGQALFDTVERVRARSKRGRTGTDDFSALSEDLADLPVADAVPVARAFSHFLALANIAEQHHRIRRRRQYQRNPAAGPQPASCEEAFDRLLRRGTHPAALYQSVASMRIELVLTAHPTAI
;
A
#
# COMPACT_ATOMS: atom_id res chain seq x y z
N MET A 1 5.95 -3.80 -22.28
CA MET A 1 6.36 -2.81 -21.27
C MET A 1 6.27 -3.48 -19.91
N ALA A 2 7.34 -3.50 -19.11
CA ALA A 2 7.30 -4.12 -17.78
C ALA A 2 6.29 -3.38 -16.88
N ASP A 3 5.42 -4.10 -16.18
CA ASP A 3 4.46 -3.50 -15.26
C ASP A 3 5.22 -2.80 -14.11
N PRO A 4 5.10 -1.46 -13.96
CA PRO A 4 5.83 -0.72 -12.93
C PRO A 4 5.47 -1.15 -11.50
N HIS A 5 4.34 -1.82 -11.29
CA HIS A 5 3.88 -2.32 -10.01
C HIS A 5 4.29 -3.78 -9.74
N GLN A 6 4.89 -4.48 -10.72
CA GLN A 6 5.35 -5.85 -10.51
C GLN A 6 6.30 -5.96 -9.30
N PRO A 7 7.33 -5.11 -9.15
CA PRO A 7 8.24 -5.19 -7.99
C PRO A 7 7.55 -4.92 -6.65
N LEU A 8 6.45 -4.16 -6.63
CA LEU A 8 5.65 -3.96 -5.42
C LEU A 8 4.87 -5.24 -5.08
N ARG A 9 4.25 -5.87 -6.09
CA ARG A 9 3.51 -7.11 -5.90
C ARG A 9 4.42 -8.24 -5.43
N ASP A 10 5.66 -8.29 -5.92
CA ASP A 10 6.67 -9.26 -5.49
C ASP A 10 7.04 -9.03 -4.02
N ASP A 11 7.29 -7.79 -3.60
CA ASP A 11 7.59 -7.46 -2.19
C ASP A 11 6.41 -7.81 -1.26
N VAL A 12 5.17 -7.48 -1.66
CA VAL A 12 3.96 -7.80 -0.90
C VAL A 12 3.77 -9.31 -0.77
N ARG A 13 4.02 -10.05 -1.85
CA ARG A 13 3.94 -11.52 -1.85
C ARG A 13 5.00 -12.12 -0.91
N LEU A 14 6.25 -11.70 -1.02
CA LEU A 14 7.34 -12.18 -0.16
C LEU A 14 7.03 -11.96 1.33
N LEU A 15 6.64 -10.73 1.70
CA LEU A 15 6.29 -10.43 3.09
C LEU A 15 5.04 -11.19 3.55
N GLY A 16 4.10 -11.43 2.64
CA GLY A 16 2.92 -12.24 2.89
C GLY A 16 3.25 -13.70 3.18
N ASP A 17 4.12 -14.29 2.37
CA ASP A 17 4.58 -15.68 2.51
C ASP A 17 5.35 -15.87 3.83
N LEU A 18 6.27 -14.96 4.16
CA LEU A 18 7.01 -14.98 5.44
C LEU A 18 6.11 -14.82 6.67
N LEU A 19 5.06 -14.00 6.58
CA LEU A 19 4.07 -13.91 7.66
C LEU A 19 3.27 -15.21 7.77
N GLY A 20 2.92 -15.84 6.65
CA GLY A 20 2.28 -17.17 6.64
C GLY A 20 3.11 -18.22 7.37
N GLU A 21 4.40 -18.34 7.05
CA GLU A 21 5.34 -19.23 7.74
C GLU A 21 5.40 -18.92 9.25
N THR A 22 5.45 -17.64 9.61
CA THR A 22 5.46 -17.21 11.02
C THR A 22 4.17 -17.58 11.76
N LEU A 23 3.01 -17.43 11.11
CA LEU A 23 1.72 -17.83 11.67
C LEU A 23 1.67 -19.33 11.91
N GLN A 24 2.17 -20.15 10.98
CA GLN A 24 2.25 -21.61 11.16
C GLN A 24 3.16 -21.97 12.33
N LEU A 25 4.36 -21.37 12.40
CA LEU A 25 5.37 -21.66 13.43
C LEU A 25 4.94 -21.23 14.84
N ARG A 26 4.22 -20.11 14.97
CA ARG A 26 3.90 -19.51 16.28
C ARG A 26 2.45 -19.68 16.70
N GLY A 27 1.51 -19.66 15.76
CA GLY A 27 0.08 -19.79 15.99
C GLY A 27 -0.50 -21.15 15.63
N GLY A 28 0.30 -22.01 15.00
CA GLY A 28 -0.12 -23.36 14.59
C GLY A 28 -0.93 -23.38 13.29
N GLN A 29 -1.16 -24.61 12.79
CA GLN A 29 -1.81 -24.83 11.51
C GLN A 29 -3.26 -24.32 11.47
N ALA A 30 -4.02 -24.51 12.55
CA ALA A 30 -5.43 -24.11 12.61
C ALA A 30 -5.64 -22.59 12.44
N LEU A 31 -4.75 -21.77 13.01
CA LEU A 31 -4.77 -20.32 12.82
C LEU A 31 -4.46 -19.96 11.36
N PHE A 32 -3.38 -20.54 10.82
CA PHE A 32 -2.98 -20.30 9.44
C PHE A 32 -4.10 -20.66 8.45
N ASP A 33 -4.72 -21.83 8.61
CA ASP A 33 -5.80 -22.29 7.73
C ASP A 33 -7.01 -21.35 7.80
N THR A 34 -7.33 -20.85 9.00
CA THR A 34 -8.42 -19.89 9.19
C THR A 34 -8.12 -18.56 8.50
N VAL A 35 -6.90 -18.04 8.66
CA VAL A 35 -6.46 -16.80 8.01
C VAL A 35 -6.49 -16.93 6.48
N GLU A 36 -5.96 -18.03 5.93
CA GLU A 36 -5.95 -18.27 4.48
C GLU A 36 -7.36 -18.48 3.92
N ARG A 37 -8.24 -19.17 4.65
CA ARG A 37 -9.66 -19.32 4.27
C ARG A 37 -10.36 -17.97 4.18
N VAL A 38 -10.21 -17.12 5.21
CA VAL A 38 -10.76 -15.75 5.23
C VAL A 38 -10.20 -14.90 4.09
N ARG A 39 -8.89 -14.99 3.83
CA ARG A 39 -8.22 -14.28 2.73
C ARG A 39 -8.75 -14.71 1.36
N ALA A 40 -8.89 -16.02 1.14
CA ALA A 40 -9.37 -16.56 -0.13
C ALA A 40 -10.81 -16.12 -0.42
N ARG A 41 -11.70 -16.19 0.59
CA ARG A 41 -13.09 -15.71 0.47
C ARG A 41 -13.16 -14.20 0.24
N SER A 42 -12.37 -13.42 0.97
CA SER A 42 -12.27 -11.96 0.78
C SER A 42 -11.84 -11.59 -0.64
N LYS A 43 -10.91 -12.36 -1.23
CA LYS A 43 -10.45 -12.16 -2.60
C LYS A 43 -11.56 -12.46 -3.62
N ARG A 44 -12.29 -13.57 -3.46
CA ARG A 44 -13.41 -13.94 -4.35
C ARG A 44 -14.58 -12.95 -4.28
N GLY A 45 -14.91 -12.49 -3.08
CA GLY A 45 -15.91 -11.43 -2.87
C GLY A 45 -15.52 -10.14 -3.59
N ARG A 46 -14.25 -9.73 -3.48
CA ARG A 46 -13.75 -8.51 -4.14
C ARG A 46 -13.69 -8.62 -5.67
N THR A 47 -13.49 -9.81 -6.23
CA THR A 47 -13.52 -10.02 -7.69
C THR A 47 -14.93 -10.19 -8.25
N GLY A 48 -15.97 -10.18 -7.39
CA GLY A 48 -17.36 -10.40 -7.79
C GLY A 48 -17.64 -11.84 -8.22
N THR A 49 -16.77 -12.78 -7.85
CA THR A 49 -16.92 -14.21 -8.16
C THR A 49 -17.91 -14.89 -7.23
N ASP A 50 -17.86 -14.50 -5.95
CA ASP A 50 -18.82 -14.87 -4.90
C ASP A 50 -19.34 -13.57 -4.25
N ASP A 51 -20.40 -13.65 -3.44
CA ASP A 51 -20.74 -12.58 -2.51
C ASP A 51 -19.95 -12.72 -1.19
N PHE A 52 -20.19 -11.81 -0.24
CA PHE A 52 -19.53 -11.85 1.08
C PHE A 52 -20.29 -12.71 2.11
N SER A 53 -21.34 -13.44 1.73
CA SER A 53 -22.17 -14.22 2.66
C SER A 53 -21.35 -15.29 3.37
N ALA A 54 -20.66 -16.14 2.60
CA ALA A 54 -19.82 -17.20 3.12
C ALA A 54 -18.67 -16.66 4.00
N LEU A 55 -18.11 -15.48 3.69
CA LEU A 55 -17.12 -14.85 4.57
C LEU A 55 -17.75 -14.43 5.89
N SER A 56 -18.96 -13.87 5.85
CA SER A 56 -19.67 -13.38 7.02
C SER A 56 -20.06 -14.51 7.97
N GLU A 57 -20.51 -15.65 7.42
CA GLU A 57 -20.80 -16.86 8.18
C GLU A 57 -19.55 -17.41 8.88
N ASP A 58 -18.44 -17.55 8.16
CA ASP A 58 -17.16 -18.01 8.73
C ASP A 58 -16.67 -17.14 9.88
N LEU A 59 -16.93 -15.84 9.84
CA LEU A 59 -16.55 -14.89 10.89
C LEU A 59 -17.56 -14.89 12.04
N ALA A 60 -18.84 -15.12 11.78
CA ALA A 60 -19.89 -15.20 12.80
C ALA A 60 -19.71 -16.43 13.71
N ASP A 61 -19.27 -17.54 13.13
CA ASP A 61 -19.05 -18.80 13.87
C ASP A 61 -17.68 -18.86 14.57
N LEU A 62 -16.80 -17.88 14.35
CA LEU A 62 -15.44 -17.89 14.90
C LEU A 62 -15.45 -17.57 16.41
N PRO A 63 -14.91 -18.44 17.28
CA PRO A 63 -14.82 -18.14 18.70
C PRO A 63 -14.00 -16.87 18.95
N VAL A 64 -14.41 -16.06 19.92
CA VAL A 64 -13.75 -14.79 20.25
C VAL A 64 -12.25 -14.98 20.56
N ALA A 65 -11.89 -16.08 21.21
CA ALA A 65 -10.50 -16.42 21.50
C ALA A 65 -9.63 -16.59 20.23
N ASP A 66 -10.23 -17.09 19.15
CA ASP A 66 -9.58 -17.31 17.85
C ASP A 66 -9.67 -16.07 16.94
N ALA A 67 -10.71 -15.24 17.14
CA ALA A 67 -10.91 -14.01 16.39
C ALA A 67 -9.79 -12.98 16.61
N VAL A 68 -9.25 -12.87 17.84
CA VAL A 68 -8.19 -11.91 18.15
C VAL A 68 -6.89 -12.21 17.37
N PRO A 69 -6.33 -13.43 17.38
CA PRO A 69 -5.19 -13.80 16.54
C PRO A 69 -5.44 -13.59 15.03
N VAL A 70 -6.64 -13.90 14.54
CA VAL A 70 -7.00 -13.70 13.12
C VAL A 70 -7.01 -12.21 12.76
N ALA A 71 -7.65 -11.36 13.56
CA ALA A 71 -7.67 -9.91 13.34
C ALA A 71 -6.26 -9.29 13.39
N ARG A 72 -5.42 -9.78 14.30
CA ARG A 72 -4.01 -9.38 14.40
C ARG A 72 -3.22 -9.78 13.17
N ALA A 73 -3.43 -10.98 12.63
CA ALA A 73 -2.79 -11.42 11.40
C ALA A 73 -3.11 -10.49 10.23
N PHE A 74 -4.38 -10.10 10.04
CA PHE A 74 -4.77 -9.14 9.00
C PHE A 74 -4.19 -7.74 9.22
N SER A 75 -4.11 -7.29 10.48
CA SER A 75 -3.45 -6.03 10.82
C SER A 75 -1.96 -6.05 10.42
N HIS A 76 -1.27 -7.17 10.65
CA HIS A 76 0.12 -7.34 10.21
C HIS A 76 0.25 -7.41 8.68
N PHE A 77 -0.64 -8.11 7.98
CA PHE A 77 -0.63 -8.09 6.51
C PHE A 77 -0.78 -6.67 5.95
N LEU A 78 -1.68 -5.86 6.53
CA LEU A 78 -1.84 -4.47 6.12
C LEU A 78 -0.59 -3.64 6.41
N ALA A 79 0.00 -3.79 7.60
CA ALA A 79 1.23 -3.10 7.96
C ALA A 79 2.40 -3.45 7.02
N LEU A 80 2.56 -4.74 6.70
CA LEU A 80 3.59 -5.22 5.77
C LEU A 80 3.36 -4.72 4.34
N ALA A 81 2.11 -4.71 3.87
CA ALA A 81 1.77 -4.13 2.57
C ALA A 81 2.11 -2.63 2.51
N ASN A 82 1.82 -1.88 3.58
CA ASN A 82 2.18 -0.47 3.68
C ASN A 82 3.70 -0.28 3.64
N ILE A 83 4.47 -1.10 4.36
CA ILE A 83 5.94 -1.07 4.34
C ILE A 83 6.48 -1.34 2.92
N ALA A 84 5.96 -2.37 2.24
CA ALA A 84 6.33 -2.69 0.86
C ALA A 84 6.06 -1.50 -0.08
N GLU A 85 4.92 -0.84 0.07
CA GLU A 85 4.57 0.35 -0.71
C GLU A 85 5.52 1.52 -0.45
N GLN A 86 5.82 1.83 0.82
CA GLN A 86 6.77 2.89 1.17
C GLN A 86 8.16 2.60 0.58
N HIS A 87 8.62 1.35 0.69
CA HIS A 87 9.90 0.92 0.12
C HIS A 87 9.90 1.02 -1.41
N HIS A 88 8.83 0.58 -2.07
CA HIS A 88 8.67 0.70 -3.52
C HIS A 88 8.69 2.17 -3.97
N ARG A 89 8.07 3.09 -3.23
CA ARG A 89 8.10 4.53 -3.54
C ARG A 89 9.53 5.08 -3.53
N ILE A 90 10.34 4.70 -2.54
CA ILE A 90 11.76 5.09 -2.46
C ILE A 90 12.56 4.47 -3.62
N ARG A 91 12.34 3.17 -3.91
CA ARG A 91 12.98 2.45 -5.01
C ARG A 91 12.69 3.13 -6.36
N ARG A 92 11.43 3.49 -6.63
CA ARG A 92 11.01 4.22 -7.83
C ARG A 92 11.68 5.57 -7.94
N ARG A 93 11.68 6.37 -6.86
CA ARG A 93 12.34 7.68 -6.84
C ARG A 93 13.84 7.57 -7.19
N ARG A 94 14.55 6.60 -6.60
CA ARG A 94 15.97 6.34 -6.90
C ARG A 94 16.19 5.90 -8.34
N GLN A 95 15.27 5.11 -8.91
CA GLN A 95 15.35 4.67 -10.31
C GLN A 95 15.25 5.86 -11.29
N TYR A 96 14.32 6.80 -11.05
CA TYR A 96 14.22 8.02 -11.85
C TYR A 96 15.49 8.87 -11.75
N GLN A 97 16.00 9.10 -10.53
CA GLN A 97 17.22 9.88 -10.30
C GLN A 97 18.47 9.28 -10.95
N ARG A 98 18.52 7.96 -11.13
CA ARG A 98 19.65 7.24 -11.73
C ARG A 98 19.57 7.09 -13.24
N ASN A 99 18.47 7.45 -13.87
CA ASN A 99 18.30 7.34 -15.31
C ASN A 99 18.31 8.75 -15.93
N PRO A 100 19.46 9.22 -16.44
CA PRO A 100 19.56 10.55 -17.06
C PRO A 100 18.69 10.72 -18.30
N ALA A 101 18.29 9.60 -18.93
CA ALA A 101 17.39 9.60 -20.08
C ALA A 101 15.91 9.53 -19.68
N ALA A 102 15.60 9.27 -18.41
CA ALA A 102 14.23 9.42 -17.92
C ALA A 102 13.94 10.92 -17.79
N GLY A 103 12.86 11.37 -18.42
CA GLY A 103 12.33 12.71 -18.16
C GLY A 103 11.90 12.89 -16.70
N PRO A 104 11.41 14.08 -16.33
CA PRO A 104 11.00 14.39 -14.97
C PRO A 104 10.06 13.34 -14.38
N GLN A 105 10.27 12.97 -13.11
CA GLN A 105 9.42 11.99 -12.44
C GLN A 105 7.95 12.48 -12.46
N PRO A 106 6.96 11.64 -12.82
CA PRO A 106 5.56 12.03 -12.78
C PRO A 106 5.15 12.59 -11.41
N ALA A 107 4.37 13.67 -11.39
CA ALA A 107 3.95 14.38 -10.18
C ALA A 107 5.10 14.95 -9.32
N SER A 108 6.29 15.12 -9.90
CA SER A 108 7.37 15.92 -9.30
C SER A 108 7.18 17.41 -9.59
N CYS A 109 7.87 18.26 -8.82
CA CYS A 109 7.89 19.70 -9.09
C CYS A 109 8.44 20.01 -10.48
N GLU A 110 9.49 19.29 -10.91
CA GLU A 110 10.09 19.45 -12.24
C GLU A 110 9.09 19.13 -13.36
N GLU A 111 8.36 18.00 -13.26
CA GLU A 111 7.29 17.67 -14.23
C GLU A 111 6.20 18.72 -14.25
N ALA A 112 5.78 19.18 -13.06
CA ALA A 112 4.73 20.18 -12.94
C ALA A 112 5.15 21.54 -13.53
N PHE A 113 6.37 21.99 -13.26
CA PHE A 113 6.89 23.26 -13.78
C PHE A 113 7.04 23.20 -15.30
N ASP A 114 7.64 22.14 -15.84
CA ASP A 114 7.75 21.94 -17.29
C ASP A 114 6.38 21.91 -17.97
N ARG A 115 5.41 21.24 -17.35
CA ARG A 115 4.03 21.19 -17.86
C ARG A 115 3.37 22.58 -17.87
N LEU A 116 3.56 23.38 -16.81
CA LEU A 116 3.00 24.73 -16.71
C LEU A 116 3.63 25.69 -17.72
N LEU A 117 4.95 25.63 -17.90
CA LEU A 117 5.67 26.43 -18.89
C LEU A 117 5.21 26.08 -20.31
N ARG A 118 5.10 24.79 -20.66
CA ARG A 118 4.60 24.34 -21.96
C ARG A 118 3.15 24.75 -22.24
N ARG A 119 2.34 24.96 -21.21
CA ARG A 119 0.97 25.47 -21.33
C ARG A 119 0.89 26.99 -21.42
N GLY A 120 2.03 27.70 -21.47
CA GLY A 120 2.09 29.14 -21.65
C GLY A 120 2.12 29.95 -20.36
N THR A 121 2.36 29.31 -19.20
CA THR A 121 2.56 30.06 -17.95
C THR A 121 3.86 30.84 -18.03
N HIS A 122 3.80 32.17 -17.81
CA HIS A 122 4.98 33.01 -17.86
C HIS A 122 5.99 32.63 -16.76
N PRO A 123 7.30 32.44 -17.06
CA PRO A 123 8.29 32.01 -16.07
C PRO A 123 8.34 32.86 -14.80
N ALA A 124 8.27 34.19 -14.95
CA ALA A 124 8.26 35.10 -13.79
C ALA A 124 7.00 34.92 -12.92
N ALA A 125 5.84 34.66 -13.52
CA ALA A 125 4.61 34.45 -12.76
C ALA A 125 4.64 33.13 -11.99
N LEU A 126 5.20 32.07 -12.61
CA LEU A 126 5.43 30.79 -11.95
C LEU A 126 6.38 30.96 -10.76
N TYR A 127 7.51 31.64 -10.96
CA TYR A 127 8.48 31.91 -9.89
C TYR A 127 7.85 32.67 -8.72
N GLN A 128 7.12 33.76 -8.98
CA GLN A 128 6.47 34.55 -7.92
C GLN A 128 5.41 33.74 -7.18
N SER A 129 4.66 32.90 -7.88
CA SER A 129 3.66 32.02 -7.28
C SER A 129 4.29 31.01 -6.32
N VAL A 130 5.42 30.41 -6.71
CA VAL A 130 6.16 29.47 -5.84
C VAL A 130 6.80 30.21 -4.66
N ALA A 131 7.42 31.37 -4.90
CA ALA A 131 8.12 32.14 -3.87
C ALA A 131 7.19 32.71 -2.79
N SER A 132 5.93 33.00 -3.14
CA SER A 132 4.91 33.49 -2.20
C SER A 132 4.07 32.38 -1.56
N MET A 133 4.24 31.12 -1.99
CA MET A 133 3.49 29.98 -1.49
C MET A 133 3.81 29.71 -0.02
N ARG A 134 2.77 29.51 0.79
CA ARG A 134 2.90 29.11 2.19
C ARG A 134 2.25 27.75 2.39
N ILE A 135 3.03 26.80 2.90
CA ILE A 135 2.57 25.47 3.27
C ILE A 135 2.81 25.31 4.77
N GLU A 136 1.74 25.13 5.53
CA GLU A 136 1.80 24.92 6.97
C GLU A 136 1.34 23.48 7.28
N LEU A 137 2.19 22.72 7.97
CA LEU A 137 1.90 21.34 8.34
C LEU A 137 1.45 21.31 9.80
N VAL A 138 0.16 21.10 10.03
CA VAL A 138 -0.39 20.93 11.38
C VAL A 138 -0.49 19.44 11.68
N LEU A 139 0.39 18.96 12.55
CA LEU A 139 0.38 17.57 13.00
C LEU A 139 -0.70 17.38 14.06
N THR A 140 -1.55 16.38 13.87
CA THR A 140 -2.63 16.03 14.79
C THR A 140 -2.41 14.63 15.35
N ALA A 141 -3.08 14.32 16.46
CA ALA A 141 -3.06 12.97 17.03
C ALA A 141 -3.65 11.95 16.03
N HIS A 142 -3.10 10.74 16.02
CA HIS A 142 -3.65 9.65 15.22
C HIS A 142 -4.88 9.06 15.94
N PRO A 143 -6.09 9.09 15.35
CA PRO A 143 -7.34 8.82 16.08
C PRO A 143 -7.53 7.36 16.49
N THR A 144 -6.81 6.43 15.87
CA THR A 144 -7.05 4.97 16.00
C THR A 144 -5.78 4.15 16.25
N ALA A 145 -4.70 4.76 16.76
CA ALA A 145 -3.51 4.00 17.14
C ALA A 145 -3.79 3.26 18.46
N ILE A 146 -3.97 1.95 18.38
CA ILE A 146 -4.12 1.02 19.53
C ILE A 146 -2.77 0.37 19.81
#